data_AF-A0A970IJH9-F1
#
_entry.id   AF-A0A970IJH9-F1
#
_cell.length_a   1.000
_cell.length_b   1.000
_cell.length_c   1.000
_cell.angle_alpha   90.00
_cell.angle_beta   90.00
_cell.angle_gamma   90.00
#
_symmetry.space_group_name_H-M   'P 1'
#
loop_
_entity.id
_entity.type
_entity.pdbx_description
1 polymer ?
#
loop_
_entity_poly.entity_id
_entity_poly.type
_entity_poly.pdbx_seq_one_letter_code
_entity_poly.pdbx_strand_id
1 'polypeptide(L)'
;MFDSLLDKARAGDKASKEEIINRLQPLIISSIRRYYNKPKEYEDLIQDGNLIILECIEDYEPSKGVHFLGYVKTMLRYLYLDKHKTKIHHSLNEVVGDGEVE
;
A
#
# COMPACT_ATOMS: atom_id res chain seq x y z
N MET A 1 -1.75 20.66 -6.63
CA MET A 1 -1.75 19.81 -7.84
C MET A 1 -0.54 18.89 -7.73
N PHE A 2 -0.68 17.58 -7.94
CA PHE A 2 0.41 16.62 -7.76
C PHE A 2 1.50 16.74 -8.83
N ASP A 3 1.19 17.38 -9.96
CA ASP A 3 2.04 17.39 -11.15
C ASP A 3 3.44 17.94 -10.89
N SER A 4 3.55 19.10 -10.21
CA SER A 4 4.87 19.68 -9.87
C SER A 4 5.65 18.87 -8.83
N LEU A 5 4.97 18.09 -7.99
CA LEU A 5 5.62 17.17 -7.05
C LEU A 5 6.06 15.89 -7.77
N LEU A 6 5.26 15.39 -8.71
CA LEU A 6 5.57 14.20 -9.49
C LEU A 6 6.83 14.42 -10.35
N ASP A 7 6.94 15.56 -11.01
CA ASP A 7 8.11 15.89 -11.83
C ASP A 7 9.41 15.90 -11.00
N LYS A 8 9.37 16.52 -9.81
CA LYS A 8 10.51 16.54 -8.88
C LYS A 8 10.80 15.15 -8.30
N ALA A 9 9.76 14.43 -7.90
CA ALA A 9 9.89 13.09 -7.36
C ALA A 9 10.54 12.14 -8.37
N ARG A 10 10.18 12.22 -9.66
CA ARG A 10 10.80 11.46 -10.76
C ARG A 10 12.24 11.86 -11.04
N ALA A 11 12.56 13.15 -10.86
CA ALA A 11 13.94 13.62 -10.91
C ALA A 11 14.80 13.13 -9.72
N GLY A 12 14.25 12.31 -8.82
CA GLY A 12 14.95 11.72 -7.68
C GLY A 12 14.87 12.55 -6.40
N ASP A 13 14.07 13.62 -6.37
CA ASP A 13 13.89 14.42 -5.16
C ASP A 13 13.16 13.62 -4.07
N LYS A 14 13.91 13.23 -3.04
CA LYS A 14 13.40 12.44 -1.92
C LYS A 14 12.32 13.18 -1.15
N ALA A 15 12.45 14.51 -0.99
CA ALA A 15 11.48 15.31 -0.27
C ALA A 15 10.11 15.30 -0.96
N SER A 16 10.08 15.41 -2.30
CA SER A 16 8.85 15.30 -3.07
C SER A 16 8.23 13.90 -2.99
N LYS A 17 9.05 12.83 -3.02
CA LYS A 17 8.55 11.46 -2.81
C LYS A 17 7.90 11.29 -1.44
N GLU A 18 8.58 11.74 -0.40
CA GLU A 18 8.10 11.68 0.99
C GLU A 18 6.82 12.50 1.16
N GLU A 19 6.74 13.70 0.57
CA GLU A 19 5.55 14.52 0.63
C GLU A 19 4.34 13.87 -0.05
N ILE A 20 4.54 13.21 -1.21
CA ILE A 20 3.49 12.45 -1.87
C ILE A 20 3.01 11.30 -0.98
N ILE A 21 3.92 10.51 -0.41
CA ILE A 21 3.60 9.39 0.49
C ILE A 21 2.80 9.88 1.70
N ASN A 22 3.25 10.96 2.35
CA ASN A 22 2.60 11.54 3.52
C ASN A 22 1.18 12.01 3.20
N ARG A 23 0.97 12.66 2.06
CA ARG A 23 -0.36 13.11 1.60
C ARG A 23 -1.30 11.93 1.30
N LEU A 24 -0.77 10.76 0.95
CA LEU A 24 -1.53 9.59 0.54
C LEU A 24 -1.75 8.57 1.67
N GLN A 25 -1.22 8.79 2.87
CA GLN A 25 -1.47 7.92 4.04
C GLN A 25 -2.96 7.62 4.28
N PRO A 26 -3.90 8.60 4.21
CA PRO A 26 -5.32 8.31 4.40
C PRO A 26 -5.89 7.39 3.31
N LEU A 27 -5.35 7.45 2.08
CA LEU A 27 -5.77 6.58 0.98
C LEU A 27 -5.27 5.14 1.19
N ILE A 28 -4.05 4.97 1.71
CA ILE A 28 -3.51 3.66 2.13
C ILE A 28 -4.41 3.05 3.21
N ILE A 29 -4.64 3.77 4.30
CA ILE A 29 -5.42 3.31 5.45
C ILE A 29 -6.84 2.94 5.03
N SER A 30 -7.50 3.77 4.22
CA SER A 30 -8.85 3.48 3.73
C SER A 30 -8.90 2.28 2.77
N SER A 31 -7.86 2.06 1.98
CA SER A 31 -7.75 0.90 1.08
C SER A 31 -7.51 -0.40 1.86
N ILE A 32 -6.64 -0.38 2.87
CA ILE A 32 -6.41 -1.52 3.78
C ILE A 32 -7.74 -1.96 4.40
N ARG A 33 -8.45 -1.01 5.04
CA ARG A 33 -9.74 -1.26 5.69
C ARG A 33 -10.78 -1.83 4.74
N ARG A 34 -10.75 -1.42 3.48
CA ARG A 34 -11.72 -1.85 2.47
C ARG A 34 -11.45 -3.24 1.91
N TYR A 35 -10.18 -3.60 1.72
CA TYR A 35 -9.84 -4.77 0.89
C TYR A 35 -9.19 -5.92 1.66
N TYR A 36 -8.47 -5.71 2.77
CA TYR A 36 -7.77 -6.80 3.48
C TYR A 36 -8.00 -6.78 5.00
N ASN A 37 -8.03 -5.59 5.62
CA ASN A 37 -8.40 -5.32 7.02
C ASN A 37 -7.91 -6.35 8.06
N LYS A 38 -6.58 -6.54 8.14
CA LYS A 38 -5.91 -7.36 9.17
C LYS A 38 -5.18 -6.45 10.16
N PRO A 39 -5.74 -6.16 11.36
CA PRO A 39 -5.12 -5.26 12.32
C PRO A 39 -3.72 -5.70 12.79
N LYS A 40 -3.45 -7.01 12.84
CA LYS A 40 -2.15 -7.55 13.23
C LYS A 40 -1.03 -7.26 12.22
N GLU A 41 -1.39 -6.99 10.97
CA GLU A 41 -0.45 -6.78 9.85
C GLU A 41 -0.43 -5.29 9.42
N TYR A 42 -1.02 -4.40 10.21
CA TYR A 42 -1.33 -3.04 9.75
C TYR A 42 -0.08 -2.22 9.40
N GLU A 43 1.00 -2.40 10.16
CA GLU A 43 2.28 -1.74 9.90
C GLU A 43 2.88 -2.19 8.55
N ASP A 44 2.96 -3.51 8.33
CA ASP A 44 3.45 -4.09 7.08
C ASP A 44 2.59 -3.66 5.89
N LEU A 45 1.27 -3.65 6.06
CA LEU A 45 0.34 -3.21 5.02
C LEU A 45 0.54 -1.74 4.67
N ILE A 46 0.84 -0.88 5.64
CA ILE A 46 1.17 0.52 5.38
C ILE A 46 2.49 0.61 4.61
N GLN A 47 3.49 -0.19 4.96
CA GLN A 47 4.77 -0.21 4.25
C GLN A 47 4.62 -0.67 2.79
N ASP A 48 3.85 -1.74 2.54
CA ASP A 48 3.51 -2.18 1.19
C ASP A 48 2.76 -1.08 0.42
N GLY A 49 1.84 -0.38 1.09
CA GLY A 49 1.15 0.78 0.58
C GLY A 49 2.07 1.93 0.18
N ASN A 50 3.13 2.17 0.94
CA ASN A 50 4.13 3.19 0.62
C ASN A 50 4.98 2.78 -0.58
N LEU A 51 5.36 1.50 -0.65
CA LEU A 51 6.12 0.94 -1.77
C LEU A 51 5.33 1.07 -3.09
N ILE A 52 4.06 0.69 -3.10
CA ILE A 52 3.23 0.76 -4.32
C ILE A 52 3.05 2.21 -4.81
N ILE A 53 3.07 3.19 -3.89
CA ILE A 53 2.98 4.61 -4.26
C ILE A 53 4.29 5.06 -4.93
N LEU A 54 5.44 4.62 -4.41
CA LEU A 54 6.73 4.90 -5.03
C LEU A 54 6.79 4.33 -6.45
N GLU A 55 6.35 3.08 -6.65
CA GLU A 55 6.22 2.48 -7.98
C GLU A 55 5.28 3.28 -8.87
N CYS A 56 4.12 3.72 -8.34
CA CYS A 56 3.19 4.55 -9.08
C CYS A 56 3.80 5.89 -9.53
N ILE A 57 4.68 6.49 -8.72
CA ILE A 57 5.35 7.75 -9.09
C ILE A 57 6.23 7.55 -10.32
N GLU A 58 6.97 6.44 -10.38
CA GLU A 58 7.85 6.10 -11.51
C GLU A 58 7.04 5.73 -12.76
N ASP A 59 6.03 4.86 -12.61
CA ASP A 59 5.32 4.25 -13.75
C ASP A 59 4.16 5.07 -14.31
N TYR A 60 3.76 6.15 -13.63
CA TYR A 60 2.56 6.89 -14.04
C TYR A 60 2.73 7.59 -15.41
N GLU A 61 1.78 7.38 -16.32
CA GLU A 61 1.81 7.97 -17.65
C GLU A 61 0.61 8.90 -17.85
N PRO A 62 0.79 10.24 -17.79
CA PRO A 62 -0.29 11.20 -18.00
C PRO A 62 -0.98 11.06 -19.36
N SER A 63 -0.27 10.57 -20.38
CA SER A 63 -0.77 10.32 -21.73
C SER A 63 -1.93 9.32 -21.78
N LYS A 64 -2.08 8.46 -20.76
CA LYS A 64 -3.18 7.48 -20.66
C LYS A 64 -4.51 8.10 -20.21
N GLY A 65 -4.55 9.40 -19.93
CA GLY A 65 -5.79 10.14 -19.64
C GLY A 65 -6.42 9.87 -18.27
N VAL A 66 -5.69 9.22 -17.35
CA VAL A 66 -6.14 8.94 -15.98
C VAL A 66 -5.35 9.82 -15.03
N HIS A 67 -6.02 10.48 -14.08
CA HIS A 67 -5.33 11.25 -13.05
C HIS A 67 -4.54 10.34 -12.08
N PHE A 68 -3.39 10.82 -11.62
CA PHE A 68 -2.49 10.10 -10.71
C PHE A 68 -3.20 9.46 -9.50
N LEU A 69 -4.09 10.21 -8.82
CA LEU A 69 -4.85 9.67 -7.68
C LEU A 69 -5.75 8.49 -8.04
N GLY A 70 -6.35 8.50 -9.24
CA GLY A 70 -7.17 7.40 -9.73
C GLY A 70 -6.33 6.15 -10.05
N TYR A 71 -5.13 6.36 -10.59
CA TYR A 71 -4.16 5.31 -10.83
C TYR A 71 -3.70 4.67 -9.51
N VAL A 72 -3.20 5.46 -8.55
CA VAL A 72 -2.75 4.98 -7.23
C VAL A 72 -3.87 4.21 -6.50
N LYS A 73 -5.09 4.75 -6.50
CA LYS A 73 -6.24 4.08 -5.88
C LYS A 73 -6.53 2.70 -6.49
N THR A 74 -6.28 2.55 -7.79
CA THR A 74 -6.44 1.28 -8.50
C THR A 74 -5.32 0.29 -8.15
N MET A 75 -4.08 0.76 -8.04
CA MET A 75 -2.94 -0.07 -7.65
C MET A 75 -3.05 -0.56 -6.21
N LEU A 76 -3.40 0.32 -5.26
CA LEU A 76 -3.68 -0.06 -3.87
C LEU A 76 -4.80 -1.11 -3.77
N ARG A 77 -5.84 -0.99 -4.59
CA ARG A 77 -6.91 -2.01 -4.65
C ARG A 77 -6.34 -3.37 -5.04
N TYR A 78 -5.54 -3.45 -6.10
CA TYR A 78 -4.98 -4.72 -6.56
C TYR A 78 -4.01 -5.31 -5.54
N LEU A 79 -3.11 -4.48 -4.97
CA LEU A 79 -2.17 -4.89 -3.92
C LEU A 79 -2.88 -5.63 -2.77
N TYR A 80 -3.89 -5.00 -2.17
CA TYR A 80 -4.55 -5.57 -0.98
C TYR A 80 -5.53 -6.70 -1.31
N LEU A 81 -6.11 -6.72 -2.52
CA LEU A 81 -6.90 -7.87 -2.96
C LEU A 81 -6.03 -9.11 -3.19
N ASP A 82 -4.79 -8.93 -3.66
CA ASP A 82 -3.88 -10.04 -3.94
C ASP A 82 -3.37 -10.72 -2.66
N LYS A 83 -3.23 -9.97 -1.55
CA LYS A 83 -2.84 -10.49 -0.23
C LYS A 83 -3.73 -11.64 0.28
N HIS A 84 -5.01 -11.70 -0.11
CA HIS A 84 -5.90 -12.83 0.23
C HIS A 84 -5.49 -14.16 -0.41
N LYS A 85 -4.68 -14.13 -1.47
CA LYS A 85 -4.23 -15.34 -2.18
C LYS A 85 -3.00 -15.99 -1.53
N THR A 86 -2.32 -15.28 -0.63
CA THR A 86 -1.16 -15.79 0.07
C THR A 86 -1.59 -16.90 1.02
N LYS A 87 -1.11 -18.12 0.81
CA LYS A 87 -1.40 -19.26 1.69
C LYS A 87 -0.79 -19.00 3.07
N ILE A 88 -1.62 -19.07 4.10
CA ILE A 88 -1.14 -19.05 5.48
C ILE A 88 -0.43 -20.38 5.73
N HIS A 89 0.89 -20.35 5.84
CA HIS A 89 1.68 -21.49 6.28
C HIS A 89 1.61 -21.55 7.81
N HIS A 90 0.67 -22.32 8.35
CA HIS A 90 0.69 -22.65 9.77
C HIS A 90 1.90 -23.52 10.07
N SER A 91 2.69 -23.11 11.07
CA SER A 91 3.76 -23.95 11.59
C SER A 91 3.13 -25.14 12.31
N LEU A 92 3.63 -26.35 12.06
CA LEU A 92 3.17 -27.55 12.77
C LEU A 92 3.43 -27.49 14.29
N ASN A 93 4.27 -26.56 14.73
CA ASN A 93 4.58 -26.32 16.14
C ASN A 93 3.65 -25.28 16.80
N GLU A 94 2.70 -24.70 16.06
CA GLU A 94 1.72 -23.77 16.63
C GLU A 94 0.73 -24.59 17.47
N VAL A 95 0.67 -24.30 18.78
CA VAL A 95 -0.22 -25.01 19.70
C VAL A 95 -1.66 -24.63 19.36
N VAL A 96 -2.42 -25.56 18.77
CA VAL A 96 -3.84 -25.36 18.48
C VAL A 96 -4.62 -25.69 19.74
N GLY A 97 -4.91 -24.66 20.55
CA GLY A 97 -5.85 -24.76 21.66
C GLY A 97 -5.68 -23.65 22.70
N ASP A 98 -6.80 -23.03 23.11
CA ASP A 98 -6.92 -22.25 24.35
C ASP A 98 -6.84 -23.21 25.55
N GLY A 99 -5.70 -23.87 25.71
CA GLY A 99 -5.42 -24.65 26.91
C GLY A 99 -5.17 -23.70 28.05
N GLU A 100 -6.20 -23.43 28.85
CA GLU A 100 -6.03 -22.91 30.21
C GLU A 100 -4.99 -23.79 30.91
N VAL A 101 -3.84 -23.20 31.19
CA VAL A 101 -2.82 -23.79 32.06
C VAL A 101 -3.33 -23.66 33.49
N GLU A 102 -3.89 -24.76 34.03
CA GLU A 102 -4.06 -24.99 35.46
C GLU A 102 -2.72 -24.94 36.20
#